data_AF-A0A3C1Y9Q8-F1
#
_entry.id   AF-A0A3C1Y9Q8-F1
#
_cell.length_a   1.000
_cell.length_b   1.000
_cell.length_c   1.000
_cell.angle_alpha   90.00
_cell.angle_beta   90.00
_cell.angle_gamma   90.00
#
_symmetry.space_group_name_H-M   'P 1'
#
loop_
_entity.id
_entity.type
_entity.pdbx_description
1 polymer ?
#
loop_
_entity_poly.entity_id
_entity_poly.type
_entity_poly.pdbx_seq_one_letter_code
_entity_poly.pdbx_strand_id
1 'polypeptide(L)'
;MLFENILIYFVVIPLLMLGGFALCRGIKGVRAVAVIGSIALLALSVWVMADYIALRQAGNTEEMLFTGSWEWFGPLHINLSVGVDGISIAMLLLSSIIVFAGSFASWKIENARHFFMWLLLLSTGVFGFFITTDLFTMFMFYEVALIPMYLLIGQWGTGRKEYSAMKLTLMLMGGSAFLMLSLIGIYYQAGLESWNILEIANHAHIDKGWQYFLFPMCFVGFGVLGAMFPFHTWSPDGHACAPTAVSMLHAGVLMKLGGYGCFRVAMYLMPEAANDLAWIFLILTGISVVYGAFSACVQTDLK
;
A
#
# COMPACT_ATOMS: atom_id res chain seq x y z
N MET A 1 13.93 -14.79 15.67
CA MET A 1 12.86 -15.72 15.27
C MET A 1 11.71 -14.89 14.69
N LEU A 2 11.22 -15.14 13.46
CA LEU A 2 10.24 -14.28 12.75
C LEU A 2 9.11 -13.71 13.63
N PHE A 3 8.52 -14.56 14.46
CA PHE A 3 7.37 -14.21 15.32
C PHE A 3 7.71 -13.37 16.56
N GLU A 4 8.99 -13.06 16.80
CA GLU A 4 9.41 -12.14 17.87
C GLU A 4 9.25 -10.67 17.45
N ASN A 5 9.24 -10.39 16.15
CA ASN A 5 9.11 -9.02 15.67
C ASN A 5 7.63 -8.61 15.67
N ILE A 6 7.30 -7.52 16.37
CA ILE A 6 5.91 -7.07 16.51
C ILE A 6 5.24 -6.71 15.18
N LEU A 7 6.00 -6.24 14.18
CA LEU A 7 5.45 -5.79 12.91
C LEU A 7 4.83 -6.93 12.11
N ILE A 8 5.32 -8.17 12.27
CA ILE A 8 4.80 -9.32 11.51
C ILE A 8 3.34 -9.61 11.85
N TYR A 9 2.88 -9.20 13.04
CA TYR A 9 1.50 -9.41 13.47
C TYR A 9 0.48 -8.61 12.66
N PHE A 10 0.89 -7.52 11.98
CA PHE A 10 0.01 -6.84 11.02
C PHE A 10 -0.29 -7.68 9.77
N VAL A 11 0.53 -8.69 9.47
CA VAL A 11 0.29 -9.67 8.39
C VAL A 11 -0.32 -10.94 8.95
N VAL A 12 0.16 -11.43 10.09
CA VAL A 12 -0.31 -12.69 10.71
C VAL A 12 -1.77 -12.57 11.17
N ILE A 13 -2.18 -11.46 11.79
CA ILE A 13 -3.57 -11.30 12.27
C ILE A 13 -4.58 -11.43 11.10
N PRO A 14 -4.44 -10.69 9.98
CA PRO A 14 -5.30 -10.89 8.81
C PRO A 14 -5.30 -12.33 8.26
N LEU A 15 -4.14 -13.00 8.22
CA LEU A 15 -4.06 -14.39 7.77
C LEU A 15 -4.81 -15.35 8.71
N LEU A 16 -4.71 -15.16 10.02
CA LEU A 16 -5.47 -15.92 11.01
C LEU A 16 -6.98 -15.66 10.87
N MET A 17 -7.38 -14.42 10.61
CA MET A 17 -8.78 -14.08 10.34
C MET A 17 -9.30 -14.77 9.07
N LEU A 18 -8.50 -14.85 8.00
CA LEU A 18 -8.85 -15.60 6.78
C LEU A 18 -9.09 -17.08 7.09
N GLY A 19 -8.22 -17.72 7.87
CA GLY A 19 -8.43 -19.08 8.37
C GLY A 19 -9.72 -19.20 9.22
N GLY A 20 -9.96 -18.24 10.10
CA GLY A 20 -11.18 -18.16 10.91
C GLY A 20 -12.46 -18.07 10.06
N PHE A 21 -12.46 -17.30 8.98
CA PHE A 21 -13.59 -17.21 8.06
C PHE A 21 -13.89 -18.50 7.32
N ALA A 22 -12.84 -19.24 6.93
CA ALA A 22 -13.00 -20.54 6.28
C ALA A 22 -13.66 -21.57 7.21
N LEU A 23 -13.36 -21.52 8.51
CA LEU A 23 -13.90 -22.44 9.52
C LEU A 23 -15.29 -22.04 10.03
N CYS A 24 -15.65 -20.76 9.95
CA CYS A 24 -16.94 -20.26 10.44
C CYS A 24 -18.11 -20.73 9.57
N ARG A 25 -19.06 -21.48 10.16
CA ARG A 25 -20.27 -21.97 9.46
C ARG A 25 -21.39 -20.93 9.32
N GLY A 26 -21.40 -19.87 10.13
CA GLY A 26 -22.48 -18.87 10.17
C GLY A 26 -22.00 -17.43 10.02
N ILE A 27 -22.88 -16.55 9.53
CA ILE A 27 -22.57 -15.12 9.29
C ILE A 27 -22.20 -14.37 10.57
N LYS A 28 -22.79 -14.74 11.72
CA LYS A 28 -22.45 -14.16 13.02
C LYS A 28 -20.98 -14.42 13.39
N GLY A 29 -20.49 -15.63 13.11
CA GLY A 29 -19.08 -16.00 13.34
C GLY A 29 -18.12 -15.23 12.44
N VAL A 30 -18.45 -15.12 11.14
CA VAL A 30 -17.67 -14.31 10.20
C VAL A 30 -17.58 -12.86 10.66
N ARG A 31 -18.69 -12.24 11.06
CA ARG A 31 -18.69 -10.86 11.55
C ARG A 31 -17.92 -10.71 12.87
N ALA A 32 -18.03 -11.67 13.78
CA ALA A 32 -17.27 -11.67 15.03
C ALA A 32 -15.76 -11.72 14.76
N VAL A 33 -15.30 -12.62 13.88
CA VAL A 33 -13.89 -12.70 13.49
C VAL A 33 -13.42 -11.38 12.84
N ALA A 34 -14.25 -10.78 11.97
CA ALA A 34 -13.92 -9.51 11.32
C ALA A 34 -13.73 -8.37 12.32
N VAL A 35 -14.64 -8.24 13.30
CA VAL A 35 -14.60 -7.20 14.33
C VAL A 35 -13.49 -7.44 15.35
N ILE A 36 -13.33 -8.66 15.84
CA ILE A 36 -12.29 -8.98 16.84
C ILE A 36 -10.91 -8.75 16.23
N GLY A 37 -10.67 -9.23 15.01
CA GLY A 37 -9.38 -9.04 14.36
C GLY A 37 -9.11 -7.58 13.97
N SER A 38 -10.14 -6.80 13.58
CA SER A 38 -9.95 -5.37 13.32
C SER A 38 -9.67 -4.57 14.60
N ILE A 39 -10.30 -4.93 15.74
CA ILE A 39 -9.95 -4.39 17.06
C ILE A 39 -8.52 -4.76 17.43
N ALA A 40 -8.09 -6.01 17.20
CA ALA A 40 -6.72 -6.43 17.47
C ALA A 40 -5.70 -5.64 16.65
N LEU A 41 -5.95 -5.41 15.37
CA LEU A 41 -5.11 -4.57 14.50
C LEU A 41 -5.05 -3.11 14.96
N LEU A 42 -6.17 -2.55 15.40
CA LEU A 42 -6.24 -1.19 15.93
C LEU A 42 -5.52 -1.06 17.28
N ALA A 43 -5.69 -2.03 18.17
CA ALA A 43 -4.97 -2.07 19.44
C ALA A 43 -3.46 -2.22 19.20
N LEU A 44 -3.05 -3.06 18.25
CA LEU A 44 -1.67 -3.24 17.85
C LEU A 44 -1.07 -1.95 17.28
N SER A 45 -1.77 -1.25 16.38
CA SER A 45 -1.27 0.02 15.81
C SER A 45 -1.11 1.12 16.86
N VAL A 46 -2.05 1.22 17.80
CA VAL A 46 -1.96 2.17 18.92
C VAL A 46 -0.80 1.81 19.85
N TRP A 47 -0.61 0.52 20.15
CA TRP A 47 0.50 0.06 20.99
C TRP A 47 1.86 0.34 20.33
N VAL A 48 2.04 -0.03 19.05
CA VAL A 48 3.30 0.21 18.32
C VAL A 48 3.56 1.71 18.20
N MET A 49 2.54 2.54 18.00
CA MET A 49 2.70 4.00 18.01
C MET A 49 3.19 4.52 19.37
N ALA A 50 2.59 4.06 20.47
CA ALA A 50 2.98 4.49 21.81
C ALA A 50 4.43 4.08 22.13
N ASP A 51 4.81 2.84 21.80
CA ASP A 51 6.17 2.34 22.00
C ASP A 51 7.18 3.06 21.10
N TYR A 52 6.84 3.31 19.83
CA TYR A 52 7.65 4.12 18.92
C TYR A 52 7.92 5.52 19.51
N ILE A 53 6.89 6.21 20.01
CA ILE A 53 7.06 7.54 20.62
C ILE A 53 7.94 7.46 21.87
N ALA A 54 7.75 6.43 22.72
CA ALA A 54 8.56 6.24 23.91
C ALA A 54 10.05 6.01 23.56
N LEU A 55 10.35 5.19 22.55
CA LEU A 55 11.71 4.95 22.06
C LEU A 55 12.36 6.23 21.49
N ARG A 56 11.60 7.04 20.75
CA ARG A 56 12.08 8.34 20.26
C ARG A 56 12.35 9.32 21.40
N GLN A 57 11.50 9.36 22.43
CA GLN A 57 11.72 10.18 23.63
C GLN A 57 12.91 9.69 24.47
N ALA A 58 13.19 8.39 24.47
CA ALA A 58 14.37 7.81 25.11
C ALA A 58 15.69 8.08 24.34
N GLY A 59 15.63 8.77 23.20
CA GLY A 59 16.80 9.19 22.43
C GLY A 59 17.22 8.24 21.31
N ASN A 60 16.38 7.27 20.90
CA ASN A 60 16.70 6.43 19.75
C ASN A 60 16.60 7.24 18.44
N THR A 61 17.71 7.35 17.71
CA THR A 61 17.85 8.08 16.44
C THR A 61 18.01 7.18 15.21
N GLU A 62 17.80 5.87 15.32
CA GLU A 62 17.86 4.95 14.18
C GLU A 62 16.81 5.33 13.13
N GLU A 63 17.12 5.18 11.84
CA GLU A 63 16.23 5.57 10.75
C GLU A 63 14.90 4.79 10.80
N MET A 64 14.99 3.47 10.98
CA MET A 64 13.85 2.56 11.13
C MET A 64 13.92 1.86 12.49
N LEU A 65 12.78 1.72 13.16
CA LEU A 65 12.64 0.95 14.39
C LEU A 65 11.93 -0.39 14.13
N PHE A 66 12.01 -1.29 15.12
CA PHE A 66 11.42 -2.63 15.06
C PHE A 66 11.90 -3.42 13.83
N THR A 67 13.19 -3.30 13.50
CA THR A 67 13.75 -3.93 12.31
C THR A 67 13.84 -5.45 12.46
N GLY A 68 13.70 -6.17 11.35
CA GLY A 68 13.87 -7.62 11.29
C GLY A 68 14.08 -8.03 9.84
N SER A 69 14.86 -9.08 9.60
CA SER A 69 15.10 -9.58 8.25
C SER A 69 15.19 -11.10 8.26
N TRP A 70 14.47 -11.73 7.33
CA TRP A 70 14.43 -13.17 7.16
C TRP A 70 14.54 -13.51 5.67
N GLU A 71 15.45 -14.42 5.33
CA GLU A 71 15.64 -14.87 3.96
C GLU A 71 14.36 -15.52 3.43
N TRP A 72 13.87 -15.02 2.30
CA TRP A 72 12.73 -15.59 1.59
C TRP A 72 13.19 -16.35 0.35
N PHE A 73 14.08 -15.74 -0.45
CA PHE A 73 14.64 -16.37 -1.65
C PHE A 73 16.10 -15.98 -1.85
N GLY A 74 17.00 -16.84 -1.36
CA GLY A 74 18.46 -16.62 -1.39
C GLY A 74 19.08 -16.31 -2.75
N PRO A 75 18.72 -16.98 -3.87
CA PRO A 75 19.37 -16.74 -5.17
C PRO A 75 19.21 -15.32 -5.74
N LEU A 76 18.22 -14.55 -5.27
CA LEU A 76 18.04 -13.14 -5.63
C LEU A 76 18.14 -12.23 -4.41
N HIS A 77 18.63 -12.73 -3.27
CA HIS A 77 18.75 -11.99 -2.02
C HIS A 77 17.45 -11.32 -1.56
N ILE A 78 16.32 -11.94 -1.88
CA ILE A 78 15.00 -11.42 -1.50
C ILE A 78 14.76 -11.80 -0.04
N ASN A 79 14.52 -10.80 0.79
CA ASN A 79 14.26 -10.98 2.20
C ASN A 79 12.87 -10.44 2.55
N LEU A 80 12.21 -11.07 3.52
CA LEU A 80 11.18 -10.40 4.28
C LEU A 80 11.87 -9.47 5.28
N SER A 81 12.26 -8.27 4.85
CA SER A 81 12.81 -7.25 5.74
C SER A 81 11.71 -6.29 6.17
N VAL A 82 11.60 -6.05 7.47
CA VAL A 82 10.61 -5.14 8.06
C VAL A 82 11.30 -4.06 8.87
N GLY A 83 10.62 -2.93 9.01
CA GLY A 83 11.05 -1.77 9.79
C GLY A 83 10.07 -0.62 9.60
N VAL A 84 9.92 0.23 10.60
CA VAL A 84 8.98 1.36 10.56
C VAL A 84 9.61 2.65 11.05
N ASP A 85 9.23 3.75 10.41
CA ASP A 85 9.49 5.12 10.82
C ASP A 85 8.17 5.86 11.13
N GLY A 86 8.24 7.17 11.39
CA GLY A 86 7.07 7.97 11.74
C GLY A 86 5.96 7.97 10.67
N ILE A 87 6.33 7.98 9.38
CA ILE A 87 5.35 7.92 8.28
C ILE A 87 4.67 6.55 8.27
N SER A 88 5.44 5.48 8.41
CA SER A 88 4.93 4.10 8.43
C SER A 88 3.96 3.91 9.58
N ILE A 89 4.29 4.38 10.79
CA ILE A 89 3.42 4.35 11.97
C ILE A 89 2.08 5.06 11.71
N ALA A 90 2.11 6.26 11.12
CA ALA A 90 0.89 7.00 10.79
C ALA A 90 0.02 6.22 9.78
N MET A 91 0.63 5.56 8.80
CA MET A 91 -0.07 4.74 7.82
C MET A 91 -0.66 3.46 8.43
N LEU A 92 0.04 2.80 9.36
CA LEU A 92 -0.48 1.63 10.08
C LEU A 92 -1.71 2.00 10.91
N LEU A 93 -1.65 3.14 11.62
CA LEU A 93 -2.78 3.64 12.40
C LEU A 93 -3.98 3.95 11.49
N LEU A 94 -3.78 4.73 10.43
CA LEU A 94 -4.82 5.05 9.45
C LEU A 94 -5.46 3.79 8.85
N SER A 95 -4.62 2.82 8.46
CA SER A 95 -5.06 1.54 7.91
C SER A 95 -5.92 0.77 8.90
N SER A 96 -5.49 0.67 10.16
CA SER A 96 -6.23 -0.04 11.20
C SER A 96 -7.59 0.61 11.53
N ILE A 97 -7.67 1.95 11.56
CA ILE A 97 -8.92 2.69 11.77
C ILE A 97 -9.89 2.41 10.62
N ILE A 98 -9.42 2.42 9.38
CA ILE A 98 -10.28 2.21 8.22
C ILE A 98 -10.74 0.75 8.14
N VAL A 99 -9.88 -0.23 8.44
CA VAL A 99 -10.27 -1.65 8.49
C VAL A 99 -11.30 -1.89 9.60
N PHE A 100 -11.12 -1.26 10.76
CA PHE A 100 -12.09 -1.28 11.85
C PHE A 100 -13.44 -0.70 11.41
N ALA A 101 -13.47 0.53 10.91
CA ALA A 101 -14.70 1.16 10.44
C ALA A 101 -15.35 0.40 9.26
N GLY A 102 -14.53 -0.11 8.33
CA GLY A 102 -14.94 -0.91 7.19
C GLY A 102 -15.63 -2.22 7.60
N SER A 103 -15.19 -2.83 8.71
CA SER A 103 -15.84 -4.04 9.24
C SER A 103 -17.30 -3.81 9.64
N PHE A 104 -17.62 -2.63 10.16
CA PHE A 104 -19.00 -2.23 10.48
C PHE A 104 -19.76 -1.71 9.25
N ALA A 105 -19.09 -0.96 8.36
CA ALA A 105 -19.72 -0.44 7.14
C ALA A 105 -20.21 -1.56 6.20
N SER A 106 -19.57 -2.74 6.25
CA SER A 106 -19.92 -3.91 5.43
C SER A 106 -20.98 -4.83 6.05
N TRP A 107 -21.64 -4.43 7.13
CA TRP A 107 -22.56 -5.33 7.84
C TRP A 107 -23.73 -5.83 6.98
N LYS A 108 -24.22 -5.03 6.04
CA LYS A 108 -25.35 -5.37 5.19
C LYS A 108 -24.97 -6.09 3.89
N ILE A 109 -23.68 -6.37 3.66
CA ILE A 109 -23.22 -7.02 2.43
C ILE A 109 -23.68 -8.48 2.38
N GLU A 110 -24.29 -8.85 1.25
CA GLU A 110 -24.62 -10.24 0.92
C GLU A 110 -23.36 -11.06 0.64
N ASN A 111 -23.39 -12.36 0.97
CA ASN A 111 -22.21 -13.23 0.87
C ASN A 111 -20.98 -12.67 1.62
N ALA A 112 -21.22 -12.11 2.82
CA ALA A 112 -20.23 -11.43 3.66
C ALA A 112 -18.92 -12.20 3.84
N ARG A 113 -18.93 -13.54 3.87
CA ARG A 113 -17.71 -14.36 3.98
C ARG A 113 -16.71 -14.05 2.87
N HIS A 114 -17.13 -14.16 1.61
CA HIS A 114 -16.24 -13.94 0.47
C HIS A 114 -15.80 -12.47 0.39
N PHE A 115 -16.71 -11.55 0.69
CA PHE A 115 -16.38 -10.13 0.76
C PHE A 115 -15.29 -9.85 1.80
N PHE A 116 -15.43 -10.35 3.02
CA PHE A 116 -14.45 -10.14 4.08
C PHE A 116 -13.12 -10.84 3.78
N MET A 117 -13.13 -11.99 3.11
CA MET A 117 -11.89 -12.64 2.68
C MET A 117 -11.09 -11.75 1.73
N TRP A 118 -11.73 -11.19 0.70
CA TRP A 118 -11.05 -10.29 -0.23
C TRP A 118 -10.63 -8.98 0.44
N LEU A 119 -11.47 -8.41 1.31
CA LEU A 119 -11.15 -7.18 2.05
C LEU A 119 -9.95 -7.39 2.99
N LEU A 120 -9.83 -8.54 3.63
CA LEU A 120 -8.68 -8.85 4.48
C LEU A 120 -7.42 -9.16 3.70
N LEU A 121 -7.53 -9.85 2.56
CA LEU A 121 -6.38 -10.06 1.69
C LEU A 121 -5.82 -8.71 1.22
N LEU A 122 -6.70 -7.80 0.80
CA LEU A 122 -6.36 -6.42 0.48
C LEU A 122 -5.65 -5.73 1.64
N SER A 123 -6.24 -5.82 2.84
CA SER A 123 -5.68 -5.22 4.05
C SER A 123 -4.31 -5.80 4.41
N THR A 124 -4.07 -7.08 4.15
CA THR A 124 -2.78 -7.74 4.38
C THR A 124 -1.71 -7.11 3.48
N GLY A 125 -2.03 -6.89 2.21
CA GLY A 125 -1.16 -6.17 1.27
C GLY A 125 -0.84 -4.75 1.75
N VAL A 126 -1.87 -4.02 2.18
CA VAL A 126 -1.71 -2.65 2.71
C VAL A 126 -0.76 -2.60 3.91
N PHE A 127 -0.99 -3.44 4.91
CA PHE A 127 -0.14 -3.47 6.10
C PHE A 127 1.28 -3.93 5.76
N GLY A 128 1.41 -4.99 4.98
CA GLY A 128 2.69 -5.54 4.56
C GLY A 128 3.54 -4.51 3.81
N PHE A 129 2.93 -3.70 2.94
CA PHE A 129 3.61 -2.64 2.21
C PHE A 129 4.24 -1.59 3.14
N PHE A 130 3.54 -1.18 4.19
CA PHE A 130 4.02 -0.14 5.11
C PHE A 130 5.05 -0.61 6.13
N ILE A 131 5.10 -1.91 6.43
CA ILE A 131 6.09 -2.46 7.37
C ILE A 131 7.36 -2.93 6.66
N THR A 132 7.34 -3.12 5.35
CA THR A 132 8.44 -3.78 4.61
C THR A 132 9.49 -2.76 4.17
N THR A 133 10.76 -3.13 4.33
CA THR A 133 11.93 -2.35 3.89
C THR A 133 12.68 -3.00 2.73
N ASP A 134 12.27 -4.19 2.30
CA ASP A 134 12.75 -4.87 1.09
C ASP A 134 11.88 -4.52 -0.13
N LEU A 135 12.47 -3.99 -1.19
CA LEU A 135 11.77 -3.49 -2.38
C LEU A 135 10.94 -4.56 -3.09
N PHE A 136 11.44 -5.79 -3.22
CA PHE A 136 10.70 -6.86 -3.89
C PHE A 136 9.51 -7.30 -3.04
N THR A 137 9.73 -7.51 -1.75
CA THR A 137 8.65 -7.89 -0.83
C THR A 137 7.61 -6.77 -0.69
N MET A 138 8.04 -5.51 -0.71
CA MET A 138 7.17 -4.34 -0.74
C MET A 138 6.30 -4.34 -2.00
N PHE A 139 6.87 -4.62 -3.18
CA PHE A 139 6.11 -4.78 -4.42
C PHE A 139 5.11 -5.95 -4.35
N MET A 140 5.48 -7.09 -3.75
CA MET A 140 4.56 -8.21 -3.58
C MET A 140 3.35 -7.84 -2.72
N PHE A 141 3.56 -7.12 -1.62
CA PHE A 141 2.46 -6.63 -0.79
C PHE A 141 1.61 -5.56 -1.50
N TYR A 142 2.24 -4.71 -2.31
CA TYR A 142 1.56 -3.77 -3.18
C TYR A 142 0.60 -4.51 -4.14
N GLU A 143 1.05 -5.55 -4.84
CA GLU A 143 0.19 -6.35 -5.73
C GLU A 143 -0.92 -7.09 -4.97
N VAL A 144 -0.62 -7.61 -3.78
CA VAL A 144 -1.62 -8.23 -2.90
C VAL A 144 -2.68 -7.22 -2.45
N ALA A 145 -2.36 -5.92 -2.33
CA ALA A 145 -3.35 -4.88 -2.09
C ALA A 145 -4.18 -4.56 -3.35
N LEU A 146 -3.58 -4.64 -4.54
CA LEU A 146 -4.26 -4.29 -5.80
C LEU A 146 -5.22 -5.37 -6.31
N ILE A 147 -4.80 -6.63 -6.37
CA ILE A 147 -5.58 -7.70 -7.01
C ILE A 147 -6.98 -7.86 -6.38
N PRO A 148 -7.16 -7.86 -5.05
CA PRO A 148 -8.47 -7.99 -4.43
C PRO A 148 -9.41 -6.81 -4.74
N MET A 149 -8.88 -5.61 -5.00
CA MET A 149 -9.69 -4.44 -5.30
C MET A 149 -10.55 -4.65 -6.56
N TYR A 150 -9.97 -5.27 -7.60
CA TYR A 150 -10.70 -5.64 -8.80
C TYR A 150 -11.94 -6.48 -8.47
N LEU A 151 -11.74 -7.56 -7.70
CA LEU A 151 -12.80 -8.51 -7.36
C LEU A 151 -13.86 -7.89 -6.43
N LEU A 152 -13.42 -7.06 -5.50
CA LEU A 152 -14.30 -6.35 -4.58
C LEU A 152 -15.26 -5.41 -5.31
N ILE A 153 -14.77 -4.67 -6.32
CA ILE A 153 -15.59 -3.78 -7.15
C ILE A 153 -16.42 -4.59 -8.15
N GLY A 154 -15.82 -5.53 -8.88
CA GLY A 154 -16.52 -6.29 -9.92
C GLY A 154 -17.68 -7.12 -9.38
N GLN A 155 -17.51 -7.73 -8.21
CA GLN A 155 -18.55 -8.58 -7.62
C GLN A 155 -19.58 -7.78 -6.81
N TRP A 156 -19.14 -6.91 -5.89
CA TRP A 156 -20.01 -6.22 -4.93
C TRP A 156 -20.29 -4.75 -5.24
N GLY A 157 -19.67 -4.19 -6.28
CA GLY A 157 -19.90 -2.81 -6.68
C GLY A 157 -21.29 -2.54 -7.25
N THR A 158 -21.54 -1.28 -7.56
CA THR A 158 -22.80 -0.78 -8.12
C THR A 158 -22.57 -0.05 -9.44
N GLY A 159 -23.63 0.19 -10.22
CA GLY A 159 -23.52 0.90 -11.49
C GLY A 159 -22.74 0.10 -12.53
N ARG A 160 -21.81 0.76 -13.25
CA ARG A 160 -20.98 0.16 -14.30
C ARG A 160 -19.76 -0.58 -13.72
N LYS A 161 -20.00 -1.43 -12.73
CA LYS A 161 -18.95 -2.01 -11.88
C LYS A 161 -17.93 -2.85 -12.65
N GLU A 162 -18.34 -3.60 -13.68
CA GLU A 162 -17.43 -4.41 -14.48
C GLU A 162 -16.47 -3.55 -15.30
N TYR A 163 -16.98 -2.47 -15.91
CA TYR A 163 -16.17 -1.49 -16.63
C TYR A 163 -15.19 -0.77 -15.69
N SER A 164 -15.68 -0.26 -14.55
CA SER A 164 -14.84 0.45 -13.58
C SER A 164 -13.77 -0.45 -12.99
N ALA A 165 -14.11 -1.69 -12.63
CA ALA A 165 -13.16 -2.68 -12.14
C ALA A 165 -12.08 -3.01 -13.18
N MET A 166 -12.46 -3.21 -14.45
CA MET A 166 -11.52 -3.48 -15.54
C MET A 166 -10.60 -2.28 -15.80
N LYS A 167 -11.16 -1.06 -15.92
CA LYS A 167 -10.39 0.17 -16.14
C LYS A 167 -9.37 0.40 -15.03
N LEU A 168 -9.80 0.26 -13.77
CA LEU A 168 -8.93 0.35 -12.61
C LEU A 168 -7.79 -0.67 -12.68
N THR A 169 -8.12 -1.94 -12.95
CA THR A 169 -7.13 -3.02 -13.02
C THR A 169 -6.09 -2.75 -14.11
N LEU A 170 -6.52 -2.41 -15.32
CA LEU A 170 -5.61 -2.16 -16.44
C LEU A 170 -4.70 -0.96 -16.18
N MET A 171 -5.23 0.12 -15.61
CA MET A 171 -4.45 1.31 -15.28
C MET A 171 -3.42 1.01 -14.19
N LEU A 172 -3.85 0.38 -13.09
CA LEU A 172 -2.96 0.08 -11.97
C LEU A 172 -1.92 -0.98 -12.33
N MET A 173 -2.29 -2.07 -13.03
CA MET A 173 -1.32 -3.06 -13.48
C MET A 173 -0.33 -2.47 -14.50
N GLY A 174 -0.78 -1.54 -15.35
CA GLY A 174 0.11 -0.79 -16.25
C GLY A 174 1.15 0.02 -15.47
N GLY A 175 0.73 0.75 -14.43
CA GLY A 175 1.66 1.45 -13.52
C GLY A 175 2.61 0.48 -12.80
N SER A 176 2.10 -0.67 -12.39
CA SER A 176 2.87 -1.70 -11.68
C SER A 176 3.94 -2.34 -12.55
N ALA A 177 3.70 -2.45 -13.87
CA ALA A 177 4.72 -2.89 -14.82
C ALA A 177 5.91 -1.90 -14.89
N PHE A 178 5.64 -0.59 -14.97
CA PHE A 178 6.71 0.42 -14.90
C PHE A 178 7.45 0.39 -13.57
N LEU A 179 6.71 0.20 -12.47
CA LEU A 179 7.31 0.07 -11.14
C LEU A 179 8.25 -1.14 -11.08
N MET A 180 7.82 -2.32 -11.50
CA MET A 180 8.64 -3.53 -11.52
C MET A 180 9.92 -3.35 -12.35
N LEU A 181 9.83 -2.76 -13.54
CA LEU A 181 11.01 -2.46 -14.37
C LEU A 181 12.00 -1.54 -13.63
N SER A 182 11.48 -0.53 -12.92
CA SER A 182 12.32 0.37 -12.14
C SER A 182 12.97 -0.33 -10.95
N LEU A 183 12.22 -1.14 -10.19
CA LEU A 183 12.75 -1.87 -9.03
C LEU A 183 13.85 -2.87 -9.41
N ILE A 184 13.66 -3.61 -10.51
CA ILE A 184 14.69 -4.50 -11.05
C ILE A 184 15.92 -3.68 -11.49
N GLY A 185 15.70 -2.54 -12.15
CA GLY A 185 16.79 -1.64 -12.54
C GLY A 185 17.57 -1.12 -11.32
N ILE A 186 16.87 -0.72 -10.26
CA ILE A 186 17.50 -0.29 -9.00
C ILE A 186 18.34 -1.42 -8.40
N TYR A 187 17.81 -2.64 -8.32
CA TYR A 187 18.53 -3.81 -7.78
C TYR A 187 19.87 -4.04 -8.50
N TYR A 188 19.87 -4.03 -9.84
CA TYR A 188 21.10 -4.26 -10.61
C TYR A 188 22.03 -3.05 -10.62
N GLN A 189 21.51 -1.82 -10.73
CA GLN A 189 22.34 -0.62 -10.80
C GLN A 189 22.85 -0.14 -9.43
N ALA A 190 22.25 -0.61 -8.34
CA ALA A 190 22.80 -0.41 -7.00
C ALA A 190 24.14 -1.16 -6.81
N GLY A 191 24.33 -2.28 -7.52
CA GLY A 191 25.58 -3.07 -7.47
C GLY A 191 25.84 -3.78 -6.13
N LEU A 192 24.84 -3.83 -5.23
CA LEU A 192 24.95 -4.44 -3.90
C LEU A 192 24.34 -5.84 -3.79
N GLU A 193 23.61 -6.29 -4.82
CA GLU A 193 22.79 -7.52 -4.75
C GLU A 193 21.82 -7.51 -3.55
N SER A 194 21.26 -6.34 -3.23
CA SER A 194 20.33 -6.16 -2.11
C SER A 194 19.06 -5.45 -2.57
N TRP A 195 17.92 -5.90 -2.03
CA TRP A 195 16.62 -5.24 -2.18
C TRP A 195 16.31 -4.32 -0.99
N ASN A 196 17.16 -4.25 0.04
CA ASN A 196 16.88 -3.46 1.23
C ASN A 196 17.04 -1.96 0.94
N ILE A 197 15.96 -1.20 1.15
CA ILE A 197 15.89 0.24 0.88
C ILE A 197 17.00 1.01 1.61
N LEU A 198 17.25 0.68 2.89
CA LEU A 198 18.24 1.40 3.70
C LEU A 198 19.66 1.08 3.25
N GLU A 199 19.92 -0.18 2.88
CA GLU A 199 21.22 -0.58 2.38
C GLU A 199 21.53 0.09 1.04
N ILE A 200 20.56 0.12 0.13
CA ILE A 200 20.70 0.81 -1.16
C ILE A 200 20.91 2.32 -0.91
N ALA A 201 20.09 2.95 -0.08
CA ALA A 201 20.17 4.39 0.17
C ALA A 201 21.52 4.82 0.78
N ASN A 202 22.07 4.02 1.69
CA ASN A 202 23.28 4.39 2.43
C ASN A 202 24.58 3.93 1.76
N HIS A 203 24.56 2.87 0.96
CA HIS A 203 25.77 2.22 0.45
C HIS A 203 25.84 2.10 -1.07
N ALA A 204 24.74 2.27 -1.80
CA ALA A 204 24.76 2.18 -3.26
C ALA A 204 25.07 3.54 -3.90
N HIS A 205 25.60 3.49 -5.12
CA HIS A 205 25.72 4.66 -5.99
C HIS A 205 25.12 4.33 -7.35
N ILE A 206 23.83 4.62 -7.52
CA ILE A 206 23.16 4.50 -8.81
C ILE A 206 23.59 5.67 -9.68
N ASP A 207 24.28 5.38 -10.78
CA ASP A 207 24.74 6.41 -11.72
C ASP A 207 23.59 7.32 -12.14
N LYS A 208 23.90 8.62 -12.25
CA LYS A 208 22.93 9.66 -12.57
C LYS A 208 22.16 9.34 -13.86
N GLY A 209 22.81 8.83 -14.91
CA GLY A 209 22.16 8.45 -16.16
C GLY A 209 21.07 7.40 -15.97
N TRP A 210 21.32 6.40 -15.12
CA TRP A 210 20.32 5.40 -14.76
C TRP A 210 19.19 5.97 -13.92
N GLN A 211 19.48 6.88 -12.97
CA GLN A 211 18.43 7.53 -12.19
C GLN A 211 17.42 8.26 -13.09
N TYR A 212 17.86 8.94 -14.16
CA TYR A 212 16.96 9.64 -15.10
C TYR A 212 16.00 8.71 -15.85
N PHE A 213 16.35 7.44 -15.98
CA PHE A 213 15.50 6.43 -16.62
C PHE A 213 14.59 5.74 -15.58
N LEU A 214 15.17 5.33 -14.45
CA LEU A 214 14.48 4.57 -13.42
C LEU A 214 13.51 5.42 -12.59
N PHE A 215 13.87 6.67 -12.29
CA PHE A 215 13.07 7.57 -11.45
C PHE A 215 11.69 7.86 -12.06
N PRO A 216 11.56 8.29 -13.34
CA PRO A 216 10.24 8.51 -13.92
C PRO A 216 9.36 7.26 -13.94
N MET A 217 9.93 6.08 -14.21
CA MET A 217 9.17 4.83 -14.17
C MET A 217 8.70 4.49 -12.75
N CYS A 218 9.57 4.66 -11.75
CA CYS A 218 9.20 4.43 -10.35
C CYS A 218 8.12 5.41 -9.88
N PHE A 219 8.33 6.70 -10.16
CA PHE A 219 7.42 7.77 -9.73
C PHE A 219 6.08 7.68 -10.44
N VAL A 220 6.06 7.40 -11.75
CA VAL A 220 4.81 7.18 -12.48
C VAL A 220 4.13 5.89 -12.01
N GLY A 221 4.87 4.81 -11.79
CA GLY A 221 4.29 3.55 -11.29
C GLY A 221 3.52 3.73 -9.99
N PHE A 222 4.15 4.37 -8.99
CA PHE A 222 3.47 4.74 -7.75
C PHE A 222 2.43 5.87 -7.92
N GLY A 223 2.71 6.84 -8.78
CA GLY A 223 1.85 7.99 -9.06
C GLY A 223 0.54 7.61 -9.74
N VAL A 224 0.52 6.54 -10.56
CA VAL A 224 -0.71 5.97 -11.13
C VAL A 224 -1.62 5.48 -10.01
N LEU A 225 -1.09 4.78 -8.99
CA LEU A 225 -1.86 4.40 -7.80
C LEU A 225 -2.28 5.62 -6.97
N GLY A 226 -1.44 6.64 -6.89
CA GLY A 226 -1.77 7.94 -6.28
C GLY A 226 -2.77 8.78 -7.08
N ALA A 227 -3.27 8.30 -8.21
CA ALA A 227 -4.12 9.03 -9.16
C ALA A 227 -3.52 10.39 -9.59
N MET A 228 -2.24 10.41 -9.91
CA MET A 228 -1.56 11.58 -10.48
C MET A 228 -1.99 11.79 -11.94
N PHE A 229 -2.16 13.05 -12.34
CA PHE A 229 -2.36 13.44 -13.74
C PHE A 229 -1.18 12.99 -14.63
N PRO A 230 -1.43 12.49 -15.85
CA PRO A 230 -2.73 12.28 -16.51
C PRO A 230 -3.40 10.92 -16.19
N PHE A 231 -2.81 10.11 -15.32
CA PHE A 231 -3.23 8.72 -15.05
C PHE A 231 -4.28 8.56 -13.95
N HIS A 232 -5.12 9.58 -13.74
CA HIS A 232 -6.07 9.64 -12.61
C HIS A 232 -7.48 9.15 -12.94
N THR A 233 -7.80 8.96 -14.23
CA THR A 233 -9.19 8.77 -14.70
C THR A 233 -9.87 7.50 -14.20
N TRP A 234 -9.12 6.53 -13.70
CA TRP A 234 -9.65 5.31 -13.10
C TRP A 234 -10.23 5.53 -11.70
N SER A 235 -9.72 6.54 -10.97
CA SER A 235 -10.06 6.77 -9.57
C SER A 235 -11.54 7.18 -9.38
N PRO A 236 -12.10 8.17 -10.11
CA PRO A 236 -13.52 8.54 -9.99
C PRO A 236 -14.46 7.36 -10.29
N ASP A 237 -14.23 6.67 -11.42
CA ASP A 237 -15.02 5.50 -11.82
C ASP A 237 -14.97 4.37 -10.77
N GLY A 238 -13.79 4.15 -10.18
CA GLY A 238 -13.56 3.16 -9.13
C GLY A 238 -14.29 3.52 -7.82
N HIS A 239 -14.20 4.76 -7.35
CA HIS A 239 -14.84 5.19 -6.10
C HIS A 239 -16.37 5.21 -6.20
N ALA A 240 -16.91 5.69 -7.31
CA ALA A 240 -18.36 5.74 -7.53
C ALA A 240 -18.98 4.33 -7.47
N CYS A 241 -18.30 3.34 -8.06
CA CYS A 241 -18.80 1.97 -8.14
C CYS A 241 -18.45 1.11 -6.92
N ALA A 242 -17.45 1.47 -6.11
CA ALA A 242 -16.98 0.64 -5.02
C ALA A 242 -17.99 0.53 -3.85
N PRO A 243 -18.10 -0.65 -3.21
CA PRO A 243 -18.78 -0.78 -1.92
C PRO A 243 -18.16 0.16 -0.88
N THR A 244 -18.95 0.60 0.12
CA THR A 244 -18.53 1.63 1.08
C THR A 244 -17.19 1.32 1.75
N ALA A 245 -17.01 0.14 2.35
CA ALA A 245 -15.76 -0.22 3.01
C ALA A 245 -14.56 -0.31 2.03
N VAL A 246 -14.80 -0.72 0.79
CA VAL A 246 -13.78 -0.80 -0.26
C VAL A 246 -13.36 0.62 -0.68
N SER A 247 -14.33 1.52 -0.88
CA SER A 247 -14.05 2.92 -1.21
C SER A 247 -13.31 3.63 -0.08
N MET A 248 -13.68 3.38 1.19
CA MET A 248 -12.98 3.90 2.36
C MET A 248 -11.52 3.45 2.40
N LEU A 249 -11.25 2.16 2.20
CA LEU A 249 -9.89 1.61 2.20
C LEU A 249 -9.09 2.09 0.99
N HIS A 250 -9.75 2.22 -0.15
CA HIS A 250 -9.16 2.76 -1.36
C HIS A 250 -8.70 4.21 -1.20
N ALA A 251 -9.64 5.12 -0.92
CA ALA A 251 -9.40 6.55 -0.83
C ALA A 251 -8.54 6.86 0.40
N GLY A 252 -8.82 6.20 1.51
CA GLY A 252 -8.16 6.45 2.78
C GLY A 252 -6.75 5.90 2.84
N VAL A 253 -6.45 4.77 2.17
CA VAL A 253 -5.15 4.10 2.30
C VAL A 253 -4.47 3.76 0.98
N LEU A 254 -5.13 3.10 0.02
CA LEU A 254 -4.43 2.63 -1.19
C LEU A 254 -3.80 3.77 -1.99
N MET A 255 -4.48 4.90 -2.12
CA MET A 255 -3.87 6.07 -2.77
C MET A 255 -2.66 6.63 -1.99
N LYS A 256 -2.59 6.40 -0.67
CA LYS A 256 -1.42 6.78 0.16
C LYS A 256 -0.24 5.84 -0.08
N LEU A 257 -0.45 4.58 -0.46
CA LEU A 257 0.64 3.68 -0.88
C LEU A 257 1.42 4.29 -2.06
N GLY A 258 0.72 4.90 -3.01
CA GLY A 258 1.34 5.61 -4.13
C GLY A 258 2.26 6.74 -3.64
N GLY A 259 1.73 7.69 -2.87
CA GLY A 259 2.55 8.78 -2.32
C GLY A 259 3.71 8.29 -1.44
N TYR A 260 3.46 7.28 -0.60
CA TYR A 260 4.47 6.65 0.23
C TYR A 260 5.60 6.04 -0.61
N GLY A 261 5.27 5.30 -1.67
CA GLY A 261 6.26 4.72 -2.59
C GLY A 261 7.05 5.77 -3.36
N CYS A 262 6.40 6.84 -3.84
CA CYS A 262 7.09 7.97 -4.46
C CYS A 262 8.14 8.56 -3.50
N PHE A 263 7.79 8.76 -2.23
CA PHE A 263 8.71 9.33 -1.24
C PHE A 263 9.80 8.34 -0.83
N ARG A 264 9.42 7.14 -0.39
CA ARG A 264 10.30 6.13 0.24
C ARG A 264 11.23 5.44 -0.75
N VAL A 265 10.80 5.28 -2.00
CA VAL A 265 11.53 4.53 -3.02
C VAL A 265 12.05 5.47 -4.08
N ALA A 266 11.16 6.15 -4.81
CA ALA A 266 11.57 6.92 -5.98
C ALA A 266 12.50 8.09 -5.58
N MET A 267 12.05 8.97 -4.69
CA MET A 267 12.83 10.15 -4.30
C MET A 267 14.00 9.81 -3.40
N TYR A 268 13.84 8.83 -2.50
CA TYR A 268 14.89 8.46 -1.55
C TYR A 268 16.07 7.75 -2.20
N LEU A 269 15.82 6.81 -3.12
CA LEU A 269 16.88 6.01 -3.75
C LEU A 269 17.48 6.67 -4.99
N MET A 270 16.81 7.66 -5.59
CA MET A 270 17.27 8.35 -6.79
C MET A 270 17.22 9.88 -6.62
N PRO A 271 17.96 10.44 -5.65
CA PRO A 271 17.82 11.83 -5.23
C PRO A 271 18.25 12.85 -6.29
N GLU A 272 19.20 12.51 -7.17
CA GLU A 272 19.68 13.44 -8.21
C GLU A 272 18.61 13.64 -9.29
N ALA A 273 18.06 12.54 -9.81
CA ALA A 273 16.95 12.63 -10.76
C ALA A 273 15.70 13.23 -10.10
N ALA A 274 15.45 12.94 -8.82
CA ALA A 274 14.36 13.55 -8.09
C ALA A 274 14.50 15.08 -7.99
N ASN A 275 15.72 15.60 -7.82
CA ASN A 275 15.99 17.04 -7.80
C ASN A 275 15.84 17.65 -9.21
N ASP A 276 16.53 17.07 -10.20
CA ASP A 276 16.62 17.64 -11.55
C ASP A 276 15.29 17.55 -12.33
N LEU A 277 14.48 16.51 -12.07
CA LEU A 277 13.17 16.29 -12.70
C LEU A 277 12.00 16.75 -11.83
N ALA A 278 12.24 17.31 -10.64
CA ALA A 278 11.21 17.72 -9.67
C ALA A 278 10.11 18.56 -10.32
N TRP A 279 10.50 19.52 -11.17
CA TRP A 279 9.59 20.46 -11.82
C TRP A 279 8.52 19.77 -12.67
N ILE A 280 8.84 18.63 -13.30
CA ILE A 280 7.87 17.85 -14.09
C ILE A 280 6.76 17.32 -13.17
N PHE A 281 7.16 16.66 -12.09
CA PHE A 281 6.22 16.03 -11.16
C PHE A 281 5.45 17.05 -10.32
N LEU A 282 6.07 18.18 -9.99
CA LEU A 282 5.38 19.33 -9.38
C LEU A 282 4.30 19.89 -10.31
N ILE A 283 4.56 20.01 -11.61
CA ILE A 283 3.54 20.43 -12.58
C ILE A 283 2.42 19.38 -12.67
N LEU A 284 2.75 18.10 -12.84
CA LEU A 284 1.74 17.03 -12.96
C LEU A 284 0.86 16.91 -11.69
N THR A 285 1.47 16.92 -10.51
CA THR A 285 0.74 16.87 -9.24
C THR A 285 -0.04 18.18 -8.99
N GLY A 286 0.50 19.34 -9.37
CA GLY A 286 -0.22 20.61 -9.35
C GLY A 286 -1.46 20.61 -10.25
N ILE A 287 -1.36 20.05 -11.46
CA ILE A 287 -2.51 19.83 -12.34
C ILE A 287 -3.51 18.90 -11.67
N SER A 288 -3.06 17.84 -10.99
CA SER A 288 -3.96 16.90 -10.30
C SER A 288 -4.84 17.61 -9.27
N VAL A 289 -4.27 18.56 -8.50
CA VAL A 289 -5.01 19.38 -7.53
C VAL A 289 -6.03 20.29 -8.23
N VAL A 290 -5.58 21.06 -9.23
CA VAL A 290 -6.42 22.07 -9.89
C VAL A 290 -7.51 21.41 -10.73
N TYR A 291 -7.13 20.48 -11.60
CA TYR A 291 -8.05 19.76 -12.48
C TYR A 291 -9.04 18.92 -11.69
N GLY A 292 -8.60 18.22 -10.65
CA GLY A 292 -9.48 17.45 -9.76
C GLY A 292 -10.56 18.32 -9.13
N ALA A 293 -10.18 19.50 -8.61
CA ALA A 293 -11.12 20.44 -8.01
C ALA A 293 -12.15 20.98 -9.01
N PHE A 294 -11.71 21.44 -10.19
CA PHE A 294 -12.63 21.95 -11.21
C PHE A 294 -13.52 20.86 -11.81
N SER A 295 -12.99 19.64 -11.98
CA SER A 295 -13.79 18.51 -12.45
C SER A 295 -14.90 18.16 -11.46
N ALA A 296 -14.63 18.22 -10.15
CA ALA A 296 -15.65 17.98 -9.13
C ALA A 296 -16.82 18.97 -9.19
N CYS A 297 -16.59 20.25 -9.51
CA CYS A 297 -17.64 21.27 -9.62
C CYS A 297 -18.68 21.00 -10.72
N VAL A 298 -18.34 20.17 -11.72
CA VAL A 298 -19.23 19.83 -12.83
C VAL A 298 -19.77 18.40 -12.74
N GLN A 299 -19.38 17.63 -11.71
CA GLN A 299 -19.94 16.31 -11.48
C GLN A 299 -21.37 16.39 -10.94
N THR A 300 -22.20 15.44 -11.37
CA THR A 300 -23.58 15.26 -10.89
C THR A 300 -23.73 14.03 -9.98
N ASP A 301 -22.72 13.17 -9.93
CA ASP A 301 -22.64 12.07 -8.96
C ASP A 301 -22.07 12.60 -7.64
N LEU A 302 -22.63 12.14 -6.51
CA LEU A 302 -22.21 12.54 -5.17
C LEU A 302 -20.95 11.77 -4.71
N LYS A 303 -20.74 10.55 -5.21
CA LYS A 303 -19.54 9.75 -4.93
C LYS A 303 -18.44 10.03 -5.95
#